data_AF-W7MFD1-F1
#
_entry.id   AF-W7MFD1-F1
#
_cell.length_a   1.000
_cell.length_b   1.000
_cell.length_c   1.000
_cell.angle_alpha   90.00
_cell.angle_beta   90.00
_cell.angle_gamma   90.00
#
_symmetry.space_group_name_H-M   'P 1'
#
loop_
_entity.id
_entity.type
_entity.pdbx_description
1 polymer ?
#
loop_
_entity_poly.entity_id
_entity_poly.type
_entity_poly.pdbx_seq_one_letter_code
_entity_poly.pdbx_strand_id
1 'polypeptide(L)'
;MEQTKALNALEESADLVTRATSAPNTFLFSDLLQTPAIQNLAGSEFSSHLKVLQIFSHGTYSSYKTTEGLPALEEVQATKLRQLSLLSLVRDRQNLSYSALQEALDLPGAREVEALVISAVYAGLLHATLDPARAVVQVTSVAPLRDLAPGAIPDLADALKKWSDRCKTTLDDLDLQIKEIRTTAAARQREQRLADEKLQQLINEQQEGMGRKYDLPNMTRDLGRRGFNKRSVMDTGNLVDNDSMDVDEAEEEKKRANKRKL
;
A
#
# COMPACT_ATOMS: atom_id res chain seq x y z
N MET A 1 24.66 -54.59 13.45
CA MET A 1 23.21 -54.31 13.28
C MET A 1 22.86 -52.84 13.49
N GLU A 2 23.51 -52.11 14.40
CA GLU A 2 23.20 -50.67 14.58
C GLU A 2 23.68 -49.78 13.41
N GLN A 3 24.87 -50.03 12.84
CA GLN A 3 25.38 -49.27 11.70
C GLN A 3 24.52 -49.40 10.44
N THR A 4 24.02 -50.60 10.14
CA THR A 4 23.12 -50.83 8.99
C THR A 4 21.76 -50.15 9.18
N LYS A 5 21.27 -50.08 10.42
CA LYS A 5 20.00 -49.37 10.73
C LYS A 5 20.17 -47.85 10.62
N ALA A 6 21.33 -47.33 11.02
CA ALA A 6 21.67 -45.91 10.88
C ALA A 6 21.83 -45.50 9.40
N LEU A 7 22.49 -46.32 8.58
CA LEU A 7 22.61 -46.06 7.14
C LEU A 7 21.25 -46.09 6.42
N ASN A 8 20.42 -47.08 6.70
CA ASN A 8 19.06 -47.13 6.13
C ASN A 8 18.22 -45.91 6.55
N ALA A 9 18.34 -45.45 7.79
CA ALA A 9 17.64 -44.24 8.25
C ALA A 9 18.12 -42.96 7.54
N LEU A 10 19.40 -42.89 7.16
CA LEU A 10 19.96 -41.77 6.38
C LEU A 10 19.47 -41.82 4.93
N GLU A 11 19.43 -43.00 4.31
CA GLU A 11 18.84 -43.20 2.98
C GLU A 11 17.34 -42.86 2.95
N GLU A 12 16.57 -43.34 3.93
CA GLU A 12 15.15 -43.00 4.07
C GLU A 12 14.95 -41.49 4.22
N SER A 13 15.84 -40.81 4.95
CA SER A 13 15.77 -39.36 5.10
C SER A 13 16.09 -38.62 3.79
N ALA A 14 17.05 -39.11 2.99
CA ALA A 14 17.33 -38.58 1.66
C ALA A 14 16.14 -38.79 0.70
N ASP A 15 15.53 -39.97 0.72
CA ASP A 15 14.32 -40.27 -0.04
C ASP A 15 13.14 -39.38 0.38
N LEU A 16 12.99 -39.12 1.67
CA LEU A 16 11.98 -38.19 2.17
C LEU A 16 12.20 -36.76 1.65
N VAL A 17 13.45 -36.28 1.58
CA VAL A 17 13.77 -34.98 0.99
C VAL A 17 13.41 -34.95 -0.49
N THR A 18 13.75 -35.98 -1.25
CA THR A 18 13.41 -36.10 -2.68
C THR A 18 11.90 -36.13 -2.90
N ARG A 19 11.16 -36.89 -2.07
CA ARG A 19 9.70 -36.95 -2.14
C ARG A 19 9.05 -35.61 -1.74
N ALA A 20 9.54 -34.96 -0.69
CA ALA A 20 9.02 -33.67 -0.24
C ALA A 20 9.26 -32.56 -1.28
N THR A 21 10.43 -32.56 -1.92
CA THR A 21 10.76 -31.60 -2.98
C THR A 21 9.94 -31.87 -4.25
N SER A 22 9.68 -33.13 -4.62
CA SER A 22 8.80 -33.46 -5.77
C SER A 22 7.30 -33.34 -5.48
N ALA A 23 6.87 -33.30 -4.22
CA ALA A 23 5.45 -33.23 -3.87
C ALA A 23 4.79 -31.93 -4.38
N PRO A 24 3.67 -32.01 -5.11
CA PRO A 24 2.93 -30.82 -5.53
C PRO A 24 2.32 -30.13 -4.30
N ASN A 25 2.30 -28.80 -4.31
CA ASN A 25 1.74 -27.94 -3.25
C ASN A 25 2.49 -27.91 -1.89
N THR A 26 3.61 -28.62 -1.74
CA THR A 26 4.45 -28.53 -0.52
C THR A 26 5.55 -27.50 -0.71
N PHE A 27 5.35 -26.26 -0.27
CA PHE A 27 6.33 -25.18 -0.45
C PHE A 27 7.07 -24.76 0.83
N LEU A 28 6.64 -25.29 1.97
CA LEU A 28 7.25 -25.05 3.28
C LEU A 28 8.12 -26.26 3.65
N PHE A 29 9.40 -26.00 3.92
CA PHE A 29 10.39 -27.01 4.28
C PHE A 29 11.07 -26.70 5.61
N SER A 30 10.70 -25.61 6.29
CA SER A 30 11.24 -25.22 7.60
C SER A 30 11.14 -26.35 8.63
N ASP A 31 9.97 -26.98 8.72
CA ASP A 31 9.67 -27.99 9.73
C ASP A 31 10.43 -29.29 9.44
N LEU A 32 10.56 -29.61 8.14
CA LEU A 32 11.35 -30.73 7.67
C LEU A 32 12.83 -30.51 7.98
N LEU A 33 13.35 -29.29 7.77
CA LEU A 33 14.74 -28.92 8.07
C LEU A 33 15.07 -28.95 9.57
N GLN A 34 14.09 -28.66 10.43
CA GLN A 34 14.26 -28.71 11.89
C GLN A 34 14.23 -30.14 12.45
N THR A 35 13.82 -31.13 11.65
CA THR A 35 13.73 -32.53 12.10
C THR A 35 15.13 -33.10 12.33
N PRO A 36 15.42 -33.71 13.50
CA PRO A 36 16.76 -34.18 13.84
C PRO A 36 17.30 -35.25 12.88
N ALA A 37 16.41 -36.07 12.30
CA ALA A 37 16.78 -37.07 11.29
C ALA A 37 17.45 -36.44 10.06
N ILE A 38 16.98 -35.27 9.63
CA ILE A 38 17.51 -34.55 8.48
C ILE A 38 18.78 -33.78 8.84
N GLN A 39 18.88 -33.25 10.06
CA GLN A 39 20.10 -32.61 10.54
C GLN A 39 21.28 -33.61 10.62
N ASN A 40 20.99 -34.87 10.93
CA ASN A 40 21.99 -35.94 10.94
C ASN A 40 22.59 -36.23 9.54
N LEU A 41 21.94 -35.78 8.45
CA LEU A 41 22.49 -35.90 7.09
C LEU A 41 23.67 -34.93 6.83
N ALA A 42 23.87 -33.92 7.68
CA ALA A 42 24.94 -32.93 7.49
C ALA A 42 26.36 -33.54 7.55
N GLY A 43 26.51 -34.68 8.22
CA GLY A 43 27.80 -35.39 8.38
C GLY A 43 27.97 -36.63 7.49
N SER A 44 27.02 -36.91 6.58
CA SER A 44 27.02 -38.13 5.77
C SER A 44 27.24 -37.84 4.27
N GLU A 45 27.30 -38.92 3.49
CA GLU A 45 27.32 -38.89 2.02
C GLU A 45 26.09 -38.20 1.40
N PHE A 46 24.99 -38.08 2.16
CA PHE A 46 23.75 -37.42 1.74
C PHE A 46 23.69 -35.93 2.10
N SER A 47 24.80 -35.33 2.54
CA SER A 47 24.87 -33.89 2.83
C SER A 47 24.49 -33.00 1.64
N SER A 48 24.61 -33.49 0.42
CA SER A 48 24.17 -32.83 -0.80
C SER A 48 22.64 -32.65 -0.85
N HIS A 49 21.85 -33.61 -0.37
CA HIS A 49 20.39 -33.53 -0.31
C HIS A 49 19.93 -32.52 0.75
N LEU A 50 20.66 -32.41 1.86
CA LEU A 50 20.42 -31.37 2.86
C LEU A 50 20.65 -29.97 2.27
N LYS A 51 21.74 -29.78 1.51
CA LYS A 51 21.99 -28.50 0.81
C LYS A 51 20.89 -28.17 -0.19
N VAL A 52 20.37 -29.16 -0.93
CA VAL A 52 19.19 -28.95 -1.79
C VAL A 52 18.02 -28.45 -0.96
N LEU A 53 17.69 -29.08 0.16
CA LEU A 53 16.60 -28.64 1.03
C LEU A 53 16.80 -27.20 1.55
N GLN A 54 18.03 -26.83 1.92
CA GLN A 54 18.36 -25.46 2.32
C GLN A 54 18.13 -24.46 1.16
N ILE A 55 18.48 -24.84 -0.06
CA ILE A 55 18.24 -24.00 -1.23
C ILE A 55 16.74 -23.88 -1.53
N PHE A 56 15.96 -24.95 -1.34
CA PHE A 56 14.50 -24.89 -1.50
C PHE A 56 13.81 -24.04 -0.44
N SER A 57 14.32 -24.02 0.79
CA SER A 57 13.73 -23.20 1.87
C SER A 57 14.09 -21.72 1.72
N HIS A 58 15.38 -21.38 1.64
CA HIS A 58 15.83 -19.97 1.64
C HIS A 58 16.55 -19.51 0.36
N GLY A 59 17.01 -20.43 -0.49
CA GLY A 59 17.85 -20.12 -1.65
C GLY A 59 17.11 -19.76 -2.94
N THR A 60 17.88 -19.57 -4.02
CA THR A 60 17.35 -19.29 -5.36
C THR A 60 17.86 -20.31 -6.38
N TYR A 61 17.25 -20.35 -7.55
CA TYR A 61 17.68 -21.18 -8.66
C TYR A 61 19.12 -20.85 -9.10
N SER A 62 19.50 -19.57 -9.07
CA SER A 62 20.89 -19.16 -9.31
C SER A 62 21.85 -19.73 -8.24
N SER A 63 21.41 -19.79 -6.98
CA SER A 63 22.19 -20.41 -5.89
C SER A 63 22.38 -21.92 -6.11
N TYR A 64 21.35 -22.62 -6.62
CA TYR A 64 21.47 -24.03 -7.02
C TYR A 64 22.53 -24.22 -8.11
N LYS A 65 22.49 -23.40 -9.17
CA LYS A 65 23.49 -23.48 -10.26
C LYS A 65 24.92 -23.16 -9.83
N THR A 66 25.10 -22.29 -8.85
CA THR A 66 26.42 -21.85 -8.38
C THR A 66 27.05 -22.87 -7.43
N THR A 67 26.25 -23.72 -6.77
CA THR A 67 26.73 -24.65 -5.76
C THR A 67 27.14 -25.97 -6.42
N GLU A 68 28.44 -26.26 -6.43
CA GLU A 68 28.96 -27.52 -6.99
C GLU A 68 28.67 -28.73 -6.09
N GLY A 69 28.50 -29.91 -6.70
CA GLY A 69 28.31 -31.19 -5.99
C GLY A 69 26.88 -31.48 -5.52
N LEU A 70 25.87 -30.81 -6.09
CA LEU A 70 24.46 -31.10 -5.85
C LEU A 70 23.95 -32.21 -6.78
N PRO A 71 23.00 -33.05 -6.33
CA PRO A 71 22.35 -34.02 -7.20
C PRO A 71 21.55 -33.31 -8.31
N ALA A 72 21.43 -33.98 -9.46
CA ALA A 72 20.62 -33.51 -10.56
C ALA A 72 19.15 -33.46 -10.14
N LEU A 73 18.52 -32.29 -10.26
CA LEU A 73 17.11 -32.12 -9.96
C LEU A 73 16.24 -32.74 -11.05
N GLU A 74 15.14 -33.36 -10.64
CA GLU A 74 14.06 -33.74 -11.55
C GLU A 74 13.38 -32.48 -12.13
N GLU A 75 12.81 -32.56 -13.32
CA GLU A 75 12.15 -31.42 -13.97
C GLU A 75 11.03 -30.80 -13.11
N VAL A 76 10.31 -31.63 -12.35
CA VAL A 76 9.28 -31.20 -11.40
C VAL A 76 9.89 -30.37 -10.27
N GLN A 77 11.02 -30.83 -9.71
CA GLN A 77 11.74 -30.12 -8.65
C GLN A 77 12.36 -28.82 -9.18
N ALA A 78 12.94 -28.84 -10.38
CA ALA A 78 13.50 -27.65 -11.01
C ALA A 78 12.44 -26.57 -11.25
N THR A 79 11.26 -26.95 -11.74
CA THR A 79 10.13 -26.02 -11.94
C THR A 79 9.67 -25.42 -10.61
N LYS A 80 9.58 -26.24 -9.56
CA LYS A 80 9.22 -25.78 -8.21
C LYS A 80 10.26 -24.82 -7.62
N LEU A 81 11.55 -25.11 -7.78
CA LEU A 81 12.62 -24.23 -7.33
C LEU A 81 12.57 -22.89 -8.08
N ARG A 82 12.27 -22.91 -9.39
CA ARG A 82 12.07 -21.68 -10.16
C ARG A 82 10.84 -20.90 -9.69
N GLN A 83 9.72 -21.56 -9.39
CA GLN A 83 8.53 -20.92 -8.79
C GLN A 83 8.85 -20.26 -7.45
N LEU A 84 9.54 -20.97 -6.56
CA LEU A 84 9.96 -20.44 -5.26
C LEU A 84 10.91 -19.25 -5.45
N SER A 85 11.87 -19.36 -6.37
CA SER A 85 12.82 -18.28 -6.70
C SER A 85 12.10 -17.05 -7.21
N LEU A 86 11.08 -17.23 -8.04
CA LEU A 86 10.23 -16.14 -8.51
C LEU A 86 9.58 -15.41 -7.33
N LEU A 87 9.09 -16.10 -6.29
CA LEU A 87 8.54 -15.46 -5.09
C LEU A 87 9.54 -14.55 -4.36
N SER A 88 10.83 -14.92 -4.34
CA SER A 88 11.87 -14.04 -3.78
C SER A 88 12.13 -12.82 -4.66
N LEU A 89 12.11 -12.99 -5.97
CA LEU A 89 12.35 -11.90 -6.92
C LEU A 89 11.22 -10.87 -6.90
N VAL A 90 9.98 -11.27 -6.58
CA VAL A 90 8.84 -10.35 -6.47
C VAL A 90 9.07 -9.22 -5.45
N ARG A 91 9.95 -9.43 -4.45
CA ARG A 91 10.26 -8.41 -3.45
C ARG A 91 10.73 -7.09 -4.08
N ASP A 92 11.46 -7.17 -5.18
CA ASP A 92 11.98 -6.01 -5.90
C ASP A 92 11.29 -5.84 -7.25
N ARG A 93 10.58 -4.71 -7.43
CA ARG A 93 9.83 -4.46 -8.66
C ARG A 93 10.68 -4.39 -9.93
N GLN A 94 11.97 -4.10 -9.81
CA GLN A 94 12.88 -4.07 -10.95
C GLN A 94 13.17 -5.48 -11.50
N ASN A 95 13.04 -6.52 -10.66
CA ASN A 95 13.31 -7.90 -11.03
C ASN A 95 12.13 -8.56 -11.76
N LEU A 96 11.02 -7.84 -11.98
CA LEU A 96 9.80 -8.35 -12.62
C LEU A 96 9.76 -8.14 -14.15
N SER A 97 10.86 -7.67 -14.75
CA SER A 97 11.01 -7.64 -16.20
C SER A 97 11.30 -9.04 -16.75
N TYR A 98 10.85 -9.32 -17.99
CA TYR A 98 11.04 -10.65 -18.58
C TYR A 98 12.52 -10.99 -18.73
N SER A 99 13.38 -10.00 -19.04
CA SER A 99 14.83 -10.20 -19.13
C SER A 99 15.46 -10.58 -17.78
N ALA A 100 15.08 -9.88 -16.70
CA ALA A 100 15.59 -10.19 -15.37
C ALA A 100 15.11 -11.57 -14.89
N LEU A 101 13.85 -11.93 -15.17
CA LEU A 101 13.32 -13.26 -14.85
C LEU A 101 13.98 -14.36 -15.68
N GLN A 102 14.26 -14.12 -16.96
CA GLN A 102 14.99 -15.06 -17.82
C GLN A 102 16.39 -15.33 -17.30
N GLU A 103 17.13 -14.29 -16.92
CA GLU A 103 18.49 -14.40 -16.39
C GLU A 103 18.51 -15.10 -15.03
N ALA A 104 17.62 -14.72 -14.11
CA ALA A 104 17.59 -15.29 -12.76
C ALA A 104 17.10 -16.74 -12.72
N LEU A 105 16.15 -17.12 -13.59
CA LEU A 105 15.53 -18.45 -13.62
C LEU A 105 16.11 -19.38 -14.69
N ASP A 106 17.04 -18.88 -15.50
CA ASP A 106 17.63 -19.57 -16.65
C ASP A 106 16.56 -20.13 -17.60
N LEU A 107 15.72 -19.24 -18.11
CA LEU A 107 14.65 -19.60 -19.03
C LEU A 107 15.03 -19.17 -20.46
N PRO A 108 14.92 -20.05 -21.47
CA PRO A 108 15.29 -19.78 -22.85
C PRO A 108 14.38 -18.77 -23.56
N GLY A 109 13.18 -18.47 -23.04
CA GLY A 109 12.26 -17.55 -23.72
C GLY A 109 11.11 -17.02 -22.87
N ALA A 110 10.47 -15.96 -23.39
CA ALA A 110 9.35 -15.27 -22.73
C ALA A 110 8.17 -16.20 -22.45
N ARG A 111 7.83 -17.09 -23.38
CA ARG A 111 6.74 -18.05 -23.22
C ARG A 111 6.90 -18.97 -22.00
N GLU A 112 8.14 -19.33 -21.67
CA GLU A 112 8.41 -20.18 -20.51
C GLU A 112 8.31 -19.40 -19.19
N VAL A 113 8.69 -18.12 -19.20
CA VAL A 113 8.43 -17.21 -18.08
C VAL A 113 6.93 -17.10 -17.84
N GLU A 114 6.14 -16.88 -18.90
CA GLU A 114 4.69 -16.79 -18.81
C GLU A 114 4.08 -18.09 -18.29
N ALA A 115 4.48 -19.25 -18.84
CA ALA A 115 4.02 -20.55 -18.38
C ALA A 115 4.34 -20.80 -16.90
N LEU A 116 5.53 -20.38 -16.45
CA LEU A 116 5.94 -20.51 -15.06
C LEU A 116 5.12 -19.60 -14.14
N VAL A 117 4.91 -18.34 -14.52
CA VAL A 117 4.07 -17.40 -13.76
C VAL A 117 2.64 -17.92 -13.69
N ILE A 118 2.08 -18.40 -14.80
CA ILE A 118 0.75 -19.00 -14.85
C ILE A 118 0.68 -20.21 -13.91
N SER A 119 1.66 -21.10 -13.94
CA SER A 119 1.71 -22.26 -13.05
C SER A 119 1.77 -21.85 -11.57
N ALA A 120 2.49 -20.78 -11.23
CA ALA A 120 2.58 -20.25 -9.88
C ALA A 120 1.26 -19.62 -9.42
N VAL A 121 0.52 -18.96 -10.33
CA VAL A 121 -0.84 -18.46 -10.07
C VAL A 121 -1.80 -19.60 -9.81
N TYR A 122 -1.77 -20.67 -10.62
CA TYR A 122 -2.61 -21.85 -10.42
C TYR A 122 -2.29 -22.61 -9.11
N ALA A 123 -1.03 -22.62 -8.70
CA ALA A 123 -0.61 -23.17 -7.41
C ALA A 123 -0.99 -22.28 -6.21
N GLY A 124 -1.56 -21.09 -6.44
CA GLY A 124 -1.93 -20.15 -5.40
C GLY A 124 -0.75 -19.46 -4.73
N LEU A 125 0.44 -19.49 -5.35
CA LEU A 125 1.66 -18.88 -4.81
C LEU A 125 1.68 -17.36 -4.93
N LEU A 126 1.06 -16.83 -5.98
CA LEU A 126 1.02 -15.40 -6.27
C LEU A 126 -0.23 -15.03 -7.06
N HIS A 127 -0.62 -13.76 -6.93
CA HIS A 127 -1.64 -13.15 -7.76
C HIS A 127 -0.96 -12.09 -8.64
N ALA A 128 -0.86 -12.35 -9.94
CA ALA A 128 -0.19 -11.47 -10.88
C ALA A 128 -0.94 -11.38 -12.21
N THR A 129 -0.76 -10.25 -12.88
CA THR A 129 -1.19 -10.01 -14.26
C THR A 129 0.06 -9.92 -15.15
N LEU A 130 -0.02 -10.54 -16.32
CA LEU A 130 1.06 -10.50 -17.30
C LEU A 130 0.79 -9.37 -18.29
N ASP A 131 1.79 -8.52 -18.54
CA ASP A 131 1.76 -7.51 -19.60
C ASP A 131 2.84 -7.86 -20.65
N PRO A 132 2.51 -8.64 -21.70
CA PRO A 132 3.45 -9.01 -22.74
C PRO A 132 3.95 -7.80 -23.56
N ALA A 133 3.16 -6.73 -23.66
CA ALA A 133 3.52 -5.56 -24.46
C ALA A 133 4.65 -4.75 -23.82
N ARG A 134 4.67 -4.68 -22.48
CA ARG A 134 5.75 -4.04 -21.72
C ARG A 134 6.83 -5.03 -21.27
N ALA A 135 6.64 -6.33 -21.50
CA ALA A 135 7.51 -7.41 -21.02
C ALA A 135 7.74 -7.34 -19.49
N VAL A 136 6.67 -7.07 -18.73
CA VAL A 136 6.70 -6.96 -17.27
C VAL A 136 5.58 -7.80 -16.65
N VAL A 137 5.88 -8.43 -15.52
CA VAL A 137 4.89 -9.11 -14.68
C VAL A 137 4.46 -8.18 -13.55
N GLN A 138 3.17 -7.88 -13.45
CA GLN A 138 2.63 -7.06 -12.36
C GLN A 138 2.12 -7.98 -11.26
N VAL A 139 2.78 -7.99 -10.11
CA VAL A 139 2.38 -8.81 -8.97
C VAL A 139 1.57 -7.98 -7.99
N THR A 140 0.34 -8.41 -7.73
CA THR A 140 -0.61 -7.76 -6.82
C THR A 140 -0.45 -8.28 -5.39
N SER A 141 -0.28 -9.59 -5.22
CA SER A 141 -0.14 -10.22 -3.91
C SER A 141 0.71 -11.50 -4.01
N VAL A 142 1.39 -11.84 -2.92
CA VAL A 142 2.22 -13.04 -2.78
C VAL A 142 1.73 -13.84 -1.58
N ALA A 143 1.58 -15.15 -1.76
CA ALA A 143 1.22 -16.04 -0.66
C ALA A 143 2.41 -16.24 0.29
N PRO A 144 2.18 -16.34 1.61
CA PRO A 144 3.22 -16.58 2.61
C PRO A 144 3.63 -18.06 2.65
N LEU A 145 3.97 -18.62 1.49
CA LEU A 145 4.27 -20.05 1.31
C LEU A 145 5.77 -20.32 1.11
N ARG A 146 6.61 -19.33 1.40
CA ARG A 146 8.07 -19.46 1.35
C ARG A 146 8.66 -19.37 2.76
N ASP A 147 9.64 -20.23 3.03
CA ASP A 147 10.30 -20.28 4.34
C ASP A 147 11.09 -19.00 4.63
N LEU A 148 11.10 -18.60 5.89
CA LEU A 148 11.96 -17.52 6.36
C LEU A 148 13.38 -18.05 6.60
N ALA A 149 14.37 -17.29 6.16
CA ALA A 149 15.76 -17.54 6.54
C ALA A 149 15.93 -17.38 8.05
N PRO A 150 16.77 -18.21 8.70
CA PRO A 150 17.07 -18.05 10.12
C PRO A 150 17.71 -16.67 10.34
N GLY A 151 17.06 -15.84 11.18
CA GLY A 151 17.50 -14.46 11.44
C GLY A 151 16.80 -13.38 10.61
N ALA A 152 15.82 -13.70 9.75
CA ALA A 152 15.06 -12.69 8.98
C ALA A 152 14.00 -11.90 9.80
N ILE A 153 13.68 -12.37 11.02
CA ILE A 153 12.69 -11.75 11.91
C ILE A 153 13.06 -10.30 12.32
N PRO A 154 14.30 -9.99 12.79
CA PRO A 154 14.68 -8.62 13.12
C PRO A 154 14.55 -7.67 11.93
N ASP A 155 14.98 -8.08 10.73
CA ASP A 155 14.87 -7.25 9.52
C ASP A 155 13.40 -6.93 9.18
N LEU A 156 12.50 -7.91 9.34
CA LEU A 156 11.07 -7.73 9.15
C LEU A 156 10.49 -6.75 10.18
N ALA A 157 10.89 -6.88 11.45
CA ALA A 157 10.45 -5.97 12.50
C ALA A 157 10.91 -4.53 12.24
N ASP A 158 12.14 -4.35 11.77
CA ASP A 158 12.68 -3.03 11.46
C ASP A 158 12.03 -2.42 10.21
N ALA A 159 11.70 -3.22 9.20
CA ALA A 159 10.93 -2.76 8.05
C ALA A 159 9.52 -2.28 8.45
N LEU A 160 8.84 -3.04 9.33
CA LEU A 160 7.51 -2.66 9.84
C LEU A 160 7.56 -1.39 10.70
N LYS A 161 8.60 -1.23 11.54
CA LYS A 161 8.81 0.01 12.31
C LYS A 161 9.00 1.21 11.39
N LYS A 162 9.89 1.10 10.39
CA LYS A 162 10.12 2.16 9.39
C LYS A 162 8.82 2.53 8.66
N TRP A 163 7.99 1.54 8.33
CA TRP A 163 6.68 1.80 7.71
C TRP A 163 5.72 2.52 8.66
N SER A 164 5.59 2.05 9.91
CA SER A 164 4.80 2.71 10.96
C SER A 164 5.25 4.17 11.17
N ASP A 165 6.56 4.40 11.25
CA ASP A 165 7.11 5.74 11.48
C ASP A 165 6.81 6.66 10.29
N ARG A 166 6.91 6.16 9.05
CA ARG A 166 6.47 6.90 7.86
C ARG A 166 4.99 7.27 7.92
N CYS A 167 4.12 6.34 8.33
CA CYS A 167 2.69 6.62 8.50
C CYS A 167 2.42 7.71 9.54
N LYS A 168 3.15 7.68 10.67
CA LYS A 168 3.06 8.73 11.70
C LYS A 168 3.52 10.07 11.18
N THR A 169 4.70 10.15 10.53
CA THR A 169 5.20 11.40 9.93
C THR A 169 4.21 11.97 8.92
N THR A 170 3.63 11.14 8.04
CA THR A 170 2.62 11.64 7.09
C THR A 170 1.35 12.13 7.77
N LEU A 171 0.96 11.54 8.90
CA LEU A 171 -0.21 11.99 9.66
C LEU A 171 0.10 13.32 10.36
N ASP A 172 1.27 13.45 10.98
CA ASP A 172 1.72 14.69 11.62
C ASP A 172 1.82 15.84 10.59
N ASP A 173 2.34 15.56 9.38
CA ASP A 173 2.39 16.53 8.29
C ASP A 173 0.99 16.98 7.85
N LEU A 174 0.03 16.05 7.75
CA LEU A 174 -1.36 16.38 7.43
C LEU A 174 -2.00 17.23 8.54
N ASP A 175 -1.74 16.91 9.82
CA ASP A 175 -2.23 17.69 10.95
C ASP A 175 -1.66 19.11 10.97
N LEU A 176 -0.39 19.28 10.60
CA LEU A 176 0.23 20.60 10.43
C LEU A 176 -0.44 21.38 9.29
N GLN A 177 -0.63 20.76 8.11
CA GLN A 177 -1.32 21.39 6.99
C GLN A 177 -2.75 21.81 7.35
N ILE A 178 -3.49 20.97 8.09
CA ILE A 178 -4.84 21.31 8.58
C ILE A 178 -4.79 22.52 9.50
N LYS A 179 -3.80 22.59 10.40
CA LYS A 179 -3.64 23.75 11.30
C LYS A 179 -3.31 25.02 10.51
N GLU A 180 -2.41 24.97 9.54
CA GLU A 180 -2.07 26.11 8.69
C GLU A 180 -3.27 26.60 7.87
N ILE A 181 -4.05 25.69 7.28
CA ILE A 181 -5.28 26.05 6.57
C ILE A 181 -6.28 26.69 7.52
N ARG A 182 -6.44 26.16 8.74
CA ARG A 182 -7.36 26.73 9.74
C ARG A 182 -6.90 28.11 10.22
N THR A 183 -5.60 28.32 10.46
CA THR A 183 -5.10 29.63 10.90
C THR A 183 -5.18 30.68 9.79
N THR A 184 -4.85 30.31 8.55
CA THR A 184 -4.99 31.20 7.39
C THR A 184 -6.45 31.52 7.09
N ALA A 185 -7.36 30.54 7.17
CA ALA A 185 -8.80 30.77 7.05
C ALA A 185 -9.33 31.69 8.16
N ALA A 186 -8.91 31.49 9.41
CA ALA A 186 -9.29 32.36 10.52
C ALA A 186 -8.75 33.78 10.36
N ALA A 187 -7.51 33.95 9.88
CA ALA A 187 -6.94 35.25 9.57
C ALA A 187 -7.72 35.96 8.46
N ARG A 188 -8.04 35.24 7.36
CA ARG A 188 -8.84 35.75 6.25
C ARG A 188 -10.25 36.16 6.69
N GLN A 189 -10.90 35.36 7.52
CA GLN A 189 -12.21 35.71 8.09
C GLN A 189 -12.13 36.98 8.96
N ARG A 190 -11.08 37.14 9.76
CA ARG A 190 -10.88 38.37 10.56
C ARG A 190 -10.66 39.60 9.68
N GLU A 191 -9.84 39.48 8.64
CA GLU A 191 -9.61 40.58 7.68
C GLU A 191 -10.89 40.96 6.95
N GLN A 192 -11.68 39.98 6.50
CA GLN A 192 -12.99 40.22 5.89
C GLN A 192 -13.93 40.94 6.85
N ARG A 193 -14.06 40.48 8.11
CA ARG A 193 -14.90 41.16 9.12
C ARG A 193 -14.48 42.61 9.35
N LEU A 194 -13.18 42.87 9.50
CA LEU A 194 -12.68 44.25 9.67
C LEU A 194 -12.91 45.12 8.43
N ALA A 195 -12.85 44.54 7.22
CA ALA A 195 -13.17 45.25 5.99
C ALA A 195 -14.67 45.57 5.88
N ASP A 196 -15.52 44.61 6.24
CA ASP A 196 -16.98 44.77 6.24
C ASP A 196 -17.43 45.79 7.29
N GLU A 197 -16.86 45.78 8.50
CA GLU A 197 -17.12 46.78 9.54
C GLU A 197 -16.73 48.20 9.07
N LYS A 198 -15.57 48.36 8.43
CA LYS A 198 -15.15 49.65 7.86
C LYS A 198 -16.07 50.10 6.73
N LEU A 199 -16.50 49.17 5.88
CA LEU A 199 -17.44 49.46 4.79
C LEU A 199 -18.78 49.94 5.35
N GLN A 200 -19.30 49.27 6.38
CA GLN A 200 -20.54 49.66 7.07
C GLN A 200 -20.43 51.05 7.71
N GLN A 201 -19.31 51.38 8.35
CA GLN A 201 -19.09 52.72 8.91
C GLN A 201 -19.14 53.81 7.83
N LEU A 202 -18.45 53.61 6.70
CA LEU A 202 -18.47 54.58 5.59
C LEU A 202 -19.88 54.74 4.98
N ILE A 203 -20.64 53.64 4.87
CA ILE A 203 -22.03 53.69 4.39
C ILE A 203 -22.90 54.47 5.37
N ASN A 204 -22.75 54.24 6.68
CA ASN A 204 -23.53 54.95 7.70
C ASN A 204 -23.16 56.44 7.75
N GLU A 205 -21.88 56.80 7.64
CA GLU A 205 -21.43 58.20 7.54
C GLU A 205 -21.98 58.91 6.29
N GLN A 206 -22.03 58.21 5.14
CA GLN A 206 -22.67 58.74 3.92
C GLN A 206 -24.18 58.91 4.08
N GLN A 207 -24.86 57.96 4.75
CA GLN A 207 -26.29 58.04 5.03
C GLN A 207 -26.63 59.16 6.01
N GLU A 208 -25.85 59.35 7.09
CA GLU A 208 -26.03 60.46 8.04
C GLU A 208 -25.73 61.83 7.39
N GLY A 209 -24.74 61.89 6.49
CA GLY A 209 -24.44 63.07 5.68
C GLY A 209 -25.52 63.42 4.65
N MET A 210 -26.24 62.41 4.11
CA MET A 210 -27.43 62.62 3.29
C MET A 210 -28.68 62.94 4.13
N GLY A 211 -28.84 62.34 5.31
CA GLY A 211 -29.96 62.60 6.23
C GLY A 211 -29.97 64.05 6.74
N ARG A 212 -28.81 64.62 7.07
CA ARG A 212 -28.70 66.04 7.46
C ARG A 212 -28.98 67.04 6.34
N LYS A 213 -28.99 66.62 5.07
CA LYS A 213 -29.36 67.50 3.93
C LYS A 213 -30.86 67.48 3.61
N TYR A 214 -31.65 66.63 4.26
CA TYR A 214 -33.08 66.45 3.97
C TYR A 214 -33.98 66.50 5.21
N ASP A 215 -33.70 67.37 6.17
CA ASP A 215 -34.69 67.75 7.20
C ASP A 215 -35.34 69.10 6.85
N LEU A 216 -36.33 69.04 5.95
CA LEU A 216 -37.45 69.99 5.91
C LEU A 216 -38.77 69.21 5.78
N PRO A 217 -39.87 69.70 6.39
CA PRO A 217 -40.95 68.84 6.87
C PRO A 217 -41.91 68.38 5.78
N ASN A 218 -42.24 67.10 5.89
CA ASN A 218 -43.47 66.42 5.50
C ASN A 218 -44.56 67.32 4.87
N MET A 219 -44.66 67.30 3.54
CA MET A 219 -45.88 67.64 2.81
C MET A 219 -46.26 66.45 1.94
N THR A 220 -47.37 65.84 2.34
CA THR A 220 -48.17 64.90 1.59
C THR A 220 -48.59 65.48 0.23
N ARG A 221 -48.23 64.82 -0.86
CA ARG A 221 -49.13 64.55 -2.01
C ARG A 221 -48.41 63.77 -3.10
N ASP A 222 -48.74 62.49 -3.15
CA ASP A 222 -49.36 61.85 -4.32
C ASP A 222 -49.25 62.64 -5.64
N LEU A 223 -48.51 62.07 -6.61
CA LEU A 223 -48.87 62.06 -8.03
C LEU A 223 -47.89 61.15 -8.77
N GLY A 224 -48.42 60.00 -9.19
CA GLY A 224 -47.69 59.05 -10.00
C GLY A 224 -47.43 59.50 -11.44
N ARG A 225 -46.65 58.62 -12.08
CA ARG A 225 -46.55 58.25 -13.51
C ARG A 225 -45.30 58.67 -14.28
N ARG A 226 -44.73 57.58 -14.83
CA ARG A 226 -44.04 57.41 -16.13
C ARG A 226 -42.59 57.93 -16.12
N GLY A 227 -41.56 57.12 -16.26
CA GLY A 227 -41.44 55.90 -17.05
C GLY A 227 -40.54 56.20 -18.25
N PHE A 228 -39.30 55.71 -18.23
CA PHE A 228 -38.47 55.55 -19.41
C PHE A 228 -37.68 54.25 -19.30
N ASN A 229 -38.01 53.32 -20.19
CA ASN A 229 -37.32 52.05 -20.40
C ASN A 229 -35.90 52.27 -20.92
N LYS A 230 -34.96 51.44 -20.46
CA LYS A 230 -33.96 50.80 -21.34
C LYS A 230 -33.76 49.35 -20.88
N ARG A 231 -34.08 48.42 -21.79
CA ARG A 231 -33.75 46.99 -21.70
C ARG A 231 -32.29 46.76 -22.08
N SER A 232 -31.64 45.79 -21.42
CA SER A 232 -30.63 44.88 -21.97
C SER A 232 -30.61 43.66 -21.04
N VAL A 233 -31.33 42.57 -21.33
CA VAL A 233 -30.98 41.40 -22.16
C VAL A 233 -29.94 40.46 -21.52
N MET A 234 -30.41 39.21 -21.31
CA MET A 234 -29.72 37.91 -21.06
C MET A 234 -29.03 37.73 -19.71
N ASP A 235 -29.50 36.87 -18.81
CA ASP A 235 -29.71 35.40 -18.88
C ASP A 235 -28.42 34.61 -19.11
N THR A 236 -27.83 34.13 -18.00
CA THR A 236 -27.29 32.76 -17.88
C THR A 236 -27.13 32.40 -16.40
N GLY A 237 -27.87 31.38 -15.95
CA GLY A 237 -27.32 30.32 -15.08
C GLY A 237 -27.33 30.55 -13.56
N ASN A 238 -28.47 30.24 -12.95
CA ASN A 238 -28.59 29.42 -11.74
C ASN A 238 -27.43 29.51 -10.72
N LEU A 239 -27.39 30.60 -9.93
CA LEU A 239 -26.69 30.59 -8.65
C LEU A 239 -27.72 30.34 -7.56
N VAL A 240 -27.57 29.17 -6.97
CA VAL A 240 -28.33 28.65 -5.84
C VAL A 240 -28.34 29.70 -4.73
N ASP A 241 -29.54 30.12 -4.38
CA ASP A 241 -29.88 30.81 -3.14
C ASP A 241 -29.31 29.99 -1.98
N ASN A 242 -28.19 30.43 -1.43
CA ASN A 242 -27.59 29.84 -0.23
C ASN A 242 -27.18 30.98 0.71
N ASP A 243 -28.13 31.90 0.95
CA ASP A 243 -28.11 32.76 2.12
C ASP A 243 -28.55 31.95 3.34
N SER A 244 -27.80 32.10 4.43
CA SER A 244 -28.05 31.60 5.79
C SER A 244 -27.57 30.18 6.12
N MET A 245 -26.25 29.98 6.10
CA MET A 245 -25.60 28.97 6.95
C MET A 245 -25.05 29.66 8.21
N ASP A 246 -25.95 29.98 9.14
CA ASP A 246 -25.58 30.22 10.54
C ASP A 246 -25.03 28.90 11.10
N VAL A 247 -23.71 28.79 11.16
CA VAL A 247 -23.04 27.69 11.86
C VAL A 247 -23.05 28.04 13.35
N ASP A 248 -24.17 27.73 14.01
CA ASP A 248 -24.25 27.69 15.48
C ASP A 248 -23.41 26.51 16.00
N GLU A 249 -22.09 26.71 16.14
CA GLU A 249 -21.18 25.74 16.77
C GLU A 249 -20.62 26.32 18.08
N ALA A 250 -21.48 26.48 19.09
CA ALA A 250 -21.07 26.80 20.46
C ALA A 250 -21.91 26.15 21.58
N GLU A 251 -22.97 25.40 21.26
CA GLU A 251 -23.90 24.83 22.27
C GLU A 251 -23.67 23.34 22.60
N GLU A 252 -22.97 22.56 21.76
CA GLU A 252 -22.83 21.11 21.98
C GLU A 252 -21.79 20.72 23.04
N GLU A 253 -20.73 21.51 23.28
CA GLU A 253 -19.72 21.16 24.29
C GLU A 253 -20.23 21.31 25.73
N LYS A 254 -21.17 22.23 25.99
CA LYS A 254 -21.74 22.43 27.33
C LYS A 254 -22.67 21.29 27.76
N LYS A 255 -23.37 20.65 26.82
CA LYS A 255 -24.27 19.52 27.14
C LYS A 255 -23.51 18.23 27.49
N ARG A 256 -22.29 18.03 26.98
CA ARG A 256 -21.46 16.86 27.32
C ARG A 256 -20.79 16.99 28.69
N ALA A 257 -20.47 18.20 29.14
CA ALA A 257 -19.87 18.44 30.45
C ALA A 257 -20.85 18.17 31.62
N ASN A 258 -22.14 18.44 31.44
CA ASN A 258 -23.16 18.28 32.49
C ASN A 258 -23.65 16.84 32.71
N LYS A 259 -23.26 15.87 31.87
CA LYS A 259 -23.61 14.44 32.05
C LYS A 259 -22.58 13.63 32.85
N ARG A 260 -21.47 14.23 33.27
CA ARG A 260 -20.39 13.55 34.04
C ARG A 260 -20.38 13.87 35.53
N LYS A 261 -21.40 14.56 36.04
CA LYS A 261 -21.63 14.72 37.48
C LYS A 261 -23.01 14.17 37.83
N LEU A 262 -23.09 12.85 37.91
CA LEU A 262 -23.98 12.14 38.81
C LEU A 262 -23.12 11.16 39.61
#